data_AF-A0A8J8FYL2-F1
#
_entry.id   AF-A0A8J8FYL2-F1
#
_cell.length_a   1.000
_cell.length_b   1.000
_cell.length_c   1.000
_cell.angle_alpha   90.00
_cell.angle_beta   90.00
_cell.angle_gamma   90.00
#
_symmetry.space_group_name_H-M   'P 1'
#
loop_
_entity.id
_entity.type
_entity.pdbx_description
1 polymer ?
#
loop_
_entity_poly.entity_id
_entity_poly.type
_entity_poly.pdbx_seq_one_letter_code
_entity_poly.pdbx_strand_id
1 'polypeptide(L)'
;MKNKRRVINLFFMVVSLLLILSFFALLLSFEVKISDKETFEIIDEKSQDTIVCTYYSGSIPFGVIVMQGFSSDQISIKSIVMEFNLQGFHVLTFDYSGHGRSSGFVDFNNTATDIQAQQIQQVKGVFKSLTGLNDSQIVLIGQSYGARIALQEQTFDSLAVAGLILIGAQINLDIENKVDVFTGVSDLELDWIINLGTNNPKTNITILTGIWDDVLPPKGAILLYEKLINDSYSSVGSYYMGANNLSRELIFFERVFHNYEIYSSKIIQTALERATNFFGLDLEEVNYISITKWRNISWLMIIIGFYTFFILCSSLLNNKKLYNQKPKDSFNFEIQKANKFFLAKTITFLLSIPIMILISMLFLIFGMDLPLLAISYTGFFFGLGITELLFYWKGKMIGIKGEWQIDTIFKKPNKIDFKNLGLILSVFLVILIFISFFTQTGLWFFFPIRKILWLVILTPFSSIGFYISIKQLKMISKDKERFFMNLLGFIGIILSLILIVIILALIFGFIGIIISIFEISIILGFIVLFGILLNKISRNDFLTAFILAFLLLWLVLPQSVVFRNPLY
;
A
#
# COMPACT_ATOMS: atom_id res chain seq x y z
N MET A 1 -13.48 -19.69 -38.44
CA MET A 1 -12.46 -19.23 -37.46
C MET A 1 -12.98 -18.24 -36.40
N LYS A 2 -13.72 -17.18 -36.74
CA LYS A 2 -14.17 -16.16 -35.75
C LYS A 2 -15.04 -16.72 -34.61
N ASN A 3 -16.00 -17.59 -34.93
CA ASN A 3 -16.88 -18.20 -33.91
C ASN A 3 -16.08 -19.08 -32.93
N LYS A 4 -15.11 -19.86 -33.43
CA LYS A 4 -14.22 -20.67 -32.59
C LYS A 4 -13.43 -19.82 -31.59
N ARG A 5 -12.84 -18.69 -32.03
CA ARG A 5 -12.13 -17.75 -31.13
C ARG A 5 -13.06 -17.14 -30.08
N ARG A 6 -14.30 -16.80 -30.46
CA ARG A 6 -15.28 -16.23 -29.52
C ARG A 6 -15.67 -17.24 -28.43
N VAL A 7 -15.91 -18.49 -28.80
CA VAL A 7 -16.22 -19.58 -27.85
C VAL A 7 -15.04 -19.82 -26.91
N ILE A 8 -13.82 -19.88 -27.44
CA ILE A 8 -12.60 -20.04 -26.63
C ILE A 8 -12.44 -18.88 -25.63
N ASN A 9 -12.59 -17.64 -26.07
CA ASN A 9 -12.50 -16.48 -25.19
C ASN A 9 -13.59 -16.48 -24.11
N LEU A 10 -14.81 -16.90 -24.46
CA LEU A 10 -15.92 -17.01 -23.51
C LEU A 10 -15.62 -18.08 -22.45
N PHE A 11 -15.14 -19.25 -22.87
CA PHE A 11 -14.73 -20.32 -21.96
C PHE A 11 -13.68 -19.82 -20.95
N PHE A 12 -12.59 -19.22 -21.44
CA PHE A 12 -11.55 -18.71 -20.54
C PHE A 12 -12.05 -17.56 -19.65
N MET A 13 -12.98 -16.73 -20.13
CA MET A 13 -13.57 -15.66 -19.31
C MET A 13 -14.38 -16.24 -18.14
N VAL A 14 -15.14 -17.32 -18.38
CA VAL A 14 -15.87 -18.04 -17.33
C VAL A 14 -14.88 -18.69 -16.35
N VAL A 15 -13.82 -19.33 -16.84
CA VAL A 15 -12.76 -19.90 -15.99
C VAL A 15 -12.12 -18.82 -15.11
N SER A 16 -11.80 -17.64 -15.66
CA SER A 16 -11.27 -16.52 -14.88
C SER A 16 -12.24 -16.03 -13.81
N LEU A 17 -13.53 -15.96 -14.12
CA LEU A 17 -14.55 -15.56 -13.15
C LEU A 17 -14.67 -16.59 -12.02
N LEU A 18 -14.69 -17.89 -12.35
CA LEU A 18 -14.70 -18.96 -11.35
C LEU A 18 -13.44 -18.92 -10.49
N LEU A 19 -12.28 -18.63 -11.08
CA LEU A 19 -11.02 -18.47 -10.34
C LEU A 19 -11.11 -17.33 -9.31
N ILE A 20 -11.59 -16.16 -9.74
CA ILE A 20 -11.79 -15.00 -8.84
C ILE A 20 -12.73 -15.38 -7.71
N LEU A 21 -13.90 -15.95 -8.02
CA LEU A 21 -14.92 -16.28 -7.02
C LEU A 21 -14.46 -17.36 -6.03
N SER A 22 -13.79 -18.41 -6.50
CA SER A 22 -13.31 -19.51 -5.64
C SER A 22 -12.22 -19.05 -4.67
N PHE A 23 -11.23 -18.30 -5.16
CA PHE A 23 -10.16 -17.80 -4.28
C PHE A 23 -10.65 -16.66 -3.37
N PHE A 24 -11.64 -15.89 -3.81
CA PHE A 24 -12.28 -14.90 -2.96
C PHE A 24 -13.12 -15.56 -1.85
N ALA A 25 -13.88 -16.61 -2.17
CA ALA A 25 -14.57 -17.42 -1.17
C ALA A 25 -13.60 -18.08 -0.18
N LEU A 26 -12.43 -18.54 -0.66
CA LEU A 26 -11.37 -19.07 0.20
C LEU A 26 -10.87 -17.99 1.17
N LEU A 27 -10.56 -16.77 0.69
CA LEU A 27 -10.17 -15.65 1.56
C LEU A 27 -11.25 -15.33 2.60
N LEU A 28 -12.52 -15.26 2.20
CA LEU A 28 -13.64 -15.03 3.11
C LEU A 28 -13.77 -16.16 4.15
N SER A 29 -13.47 -17.40 3.80
CA SER A 29 -13.51 -18.50 4.76
C SER A 29 -12.45 -18.37 5.84
N PHE A 30 -11.29 -17.77 5.53
CA PHE A 30 -10.30 -17.41 6.54
C PHE A 30 -10.81 -16.29 7.47
N GLU A 31 -11.52 -15.30 6.92
CA GLU A 31 -12.09 -14.20 7.70
C GLU A 31 -13.15 -14.66 8.72
N VAL A 32 -13.97 -15.64 8.35
CA VAL A 32 -15.00 -16.21 9.25
C VAL A 32 -14.38 -16.93 10.45
N LYS A 33 -13.17 -17.48 10.33
CA LYS A 33 -12.52 -18.21 11.43
C LYS A 33 -12.11 -17.32 12.60
N ILE A 34 -12.09 -16.00 12.42
CA ILE A 34 -11.73 -15.03 13.46
C ILE A 34 -12.96 -14.19 13.86
N SER A 35 -14.14 -14.83 13.90
CA SER A 35 -15.42 -14.14 14.07
C SER A 35 -15.60 -13.48 15.43
N ASP A 36 -14.89 -13.95 16.45
CA ASP A 36 -15.01 -13.46 17.84
C ASP A 36 -14.12 -12.25 18.04
N LYS A 37 -14.40 -11.21 17.25
CA LYS A 37 -13.72 -9.92 17.31
C LYS A 37 -14.63 -8.84 17.87
N GLU A 38 -14.07 -8.01 18.73
CA GLU A 38 -14.71 -6.83 19.30
C GLU A 38 -13.94 -5.60 18.85
N THR A 39 -14.64 -4.57 18.34
CA THR A 39 -14.05 -3.27 18.02
C THR A 39 -14.55 -2.25 19.02
N PHE A 40 -13.63 -1.50 19.61
CA PHE A 40 -13.94 -0.44 20.58
C PHE A 40 -12.99 0.74 20.38
N GLU A 41 -13.32 1.85 21.03
CA GLU A 41 -12.56 3.10 20.94
C GLU A 41 -12.06 3.48 22.33
N ILE A 42 -10.82 3.96 22.40
CA ILE A 42 -10.25 4.60 23.59
C ILE A 42 -9.88 6.04 23.25
N ILE A 43 -9.94 6.93 24.24
CA ILE A 43 -9.51 8.32 24.08
C ILE A 43 -8.11 8.42 24.66
N ASP A 44 -7.13 8.76 23.82
CA ASP A 44 -5.77 9.04 24.28
C ASP A 44 -5.77 10.25 25.22
N GLU A 45 -5.32 10.05 26.44
CA GLU A 45 -5.36 11.07 27.50
C GLU A 45 -4.57 12.32 27.12
N LYS A 46 -3.48 12.18 26.35
CA LYS A 46 -2.58 13.29 26.04
C LYS A 46 -2.98 14.04 24.77
N SER A 47 -3.23 13.31 23.68
CA SER A 47 -3.60 13.94 22.40
C SER A 47 -5.09 14.23 22.27
N GLN A 48 -5.94 13.61 23.11
CA GLN A 48 -7.40 13.58 22.97
C GLN A 48 -7.87 12.90 21.67
N ASP A 49 -6.99 12.13 21.02
CA ASP A 49 -7.35 11.36 19.85
C ASP A 49 -8.17 10.12 20.20
N THR A 50 -9.11 9.79 19.33
CA THR A 50 -9.82 8.51 19.35
C THR A 50 -8.95 7.43 18.71
N ILE A 51 -8.58 6.44 19.51
CA ILE A 51 -7.79 5.27 19.11
C ILE A 51 -8.72 4.07 18.94
N VAL A 52 -8.78 3.54 17.73
CA VAL A 52 -9.66 2.42 17.37
C VAL A 52 -8.92 1.09 17.58
N CYS A 53 -9.42 0.28 18.50
CA CYS A 53 -8.86 -1.03 18.85
C CYS A 53 -9.72 -2.17 18.30
N THR A 54 -9.09 -3.30 18.00
CA THR A 54 -9.76 -4.57 17.70
C THR A 54 -9.17 -5.67 18.58
N TYR A 55 -10.03 -6.29 19.39
CA TYR A 55 -9.73 -7.44 20.22
C TYR A 55 -10.24 -8.72 19.57
N TYR A 56 -9.44 -9.77 19.65
CA TYR A 56 -9.77 -11.12 19.22
C TYR A 56 -9.60 -12.05 20.43
N SER A 57 -10.70 -12.67 20.84
CA SER A 57 -10.67 -13.54 22.02
C SER A 57 -9.85 -14.81 21.75
N GLY A 58 -9.03 -15.17 22.72
CA GLY A 58 -8.24 -16.40 22.75
C GLY A 58 -8.84 -17.44 23.69
N SER A 59 -8.21 -18.61 23.72
CA SER A 59 -8.54 -19.75 24.56
C SER A 59 -7.43 -20.14 25.55
N ILE A 60 -6.24 -19.53 25.46
CA ILE A 60 -5.11 -19.78 26.36
C ILE A 60 -4.80 -18.53 27.20
N PRO A 61 -4.19 -18.66 28.40
CA PRO A 61 -3.97 -17.55 29.31
C PRO A 61 -2.73 -16.71 28.92
N PHE A 62 -2.59 -16.41 27.63
CA PHE A 62 -1.53 -15.61 27.04
C PHE A 62 -2.08 -14.72 25.93
N GLY A 63 -1.48 -13.55 25.77
CA GLY A 63 -1.93 -12.56 24.81
C GLY A 63 -0.80 -11.90 24.05
N VAL A 64 -1.12 -11.38 22.88
CA VAL A 64 -0.21 -10.55 22.10
C VAL A 64 -0.88 -9.24 21.70
N ILE A 65 -0.11 -8.16 21.74
CA ILE A 65 -0.51 -6.86 21.16
C ILE A 65 0.30 -6.67 19.89
N VAL A 66 -0.37 -6.56 18.74
CA VAL A 66 0.25 -6.45 17.43
C VAL A 66 0.08 -5.04 16.86
N MET A 67 1.19 -4.42 16.50
CA MET A 67 1.28 -3.03 16.07
C MET A 67 1.88 -2.91 14.68
N GLN A 68 1.22 -2.12 13.83
CA GLN A 68 1.64 -1.85 12.46
C GLN A 68 2.80 -0.86 12.35
N GLY A 69 3.43 -0.85 11.18
CA GLY A 69 4.42 0.15 10.78
C GLY A 69 3.83 1.48 10.33
N PHE A 70 4.72 2.33 9.82
CA PHE A 70 4.38 3.65 9.30
C PHE A 70 3.48 3.56 8.06
N SER A 71 2.51 4.46 7.93
CA SER A 71 1.59 4.47 6.77
C SER A 71 0.74 3.21 6.60
N SER A 72 0.53 2.52 7.71
CA SER A 72 -0.16 1.24 7.79
C SER A 72 -1.33 1.29 8.77
N ASP A 73 -2.08 0.21 8.88
CA ASP A 73 -3.23 0.08 9.78
C ASP A 73 -3.39 -1.36 10.29
N GLN A 74 -4.39 -1.59 11.14
CA GLN A 74 -4.75 -2.94 11.65
C GLN A 74 -5.02 -3.97 10.54
N ILE A 75 -5.33 -3.55 9.31
CA ILE A 75 -5.65 -4.47 8.21
C ILE A 75 -4.38 -5.10 7.64
N SER A 76 -3.26 -4.37 7.60
CA SER A 76 -1.99 -4.90 7.06
C SER A 76 -1.40 -6.04 7.90
N ILE A 77 -1.49 -5.93 9.23
CA ILE A 77 -0.98 -6.92 10.20
C ILE A 77 -1.97 -8.04 10.47
N LYS A 78 -3.06 -8.10 9.70
CA LYS A 78 -4.09 -9.10 9.89
C LYS A 78 -3.57 -10.51 9.78
N SER A 79 -2.68 -10.79 8.83
CA SER A 79 -2.10 -12.14 8.65
C SER A 79 -1.45 -12.66 9.94
N ILE A 80 -0.60 -11.87 10.60
CA ILE A 80 0.01 -12.28 11.87
C ILE A 80 -1.02 -12.40 13.00
N VAL A 81 -1.99 -11.48 13.08
CA VAL A 81 -3.11 -11.57 14.03
C VAL A 81 -3.87 -12.89 13.88
N MET A 82 -4.12 -13.33 12.64
CA MET A 82 -4.82 -14.57 12.36
C MET A 82 -4.06 -15.79 12.90
N GLU A 83 -2.75 -15.85 12.62
CA GLU A 83 -1.95 -17.00 13.03
C GLU A 83 -1.89 -17.11 14.55
N PHE A 84 -1.69 -15.99 15.26
CA PHE A 84 -1.71 -16.00 16.73
C PHE A 84 -3.07 -16.39 17.30
N ASN A 85 -4.17 -15.80 16.81
CA ASN A 85 -5.49 -16.11 17.34
C ASN A 85 -5.90 -17.57 17.12
N LEU A 86 -5.50 -18.15 15.98
CA LEU A 86 -5.78 -19.57 15.68
C LEU A 86 -4.99 -20.55 16.53
N GLN A 87 -3.88 -20.11 17.14
CA GLN A 87 -3.17 -20.85 18.18
C GLN A 87 -3.74 -20.61 19.58
N GLY A 88 -4.88 -19.92 19.68
CA GLY A 88 -5.60 -19.68 20.91
C GLY A 88 -5.13 -18.44 21.68
N PHE A 89 -4.17 -17.65 21.19
CA PHE A 89 -3.78 -16.43 21.87
C PHE A 89 -4.91 -15.40 21.87
N HIS A 90 -5.02 -14.65 22.97
CA HIS A 90 -5.73 -13.37 22.93
C HIS A 90 -4.92 -12.42 22.05
N VAL A 91 -5.57 -11.73 21.11
CA VAL A 91 -4.87 -10.78 20.24
C VAL A 91 -5.54 -9.43 20.32
N LEU A 92 -4.76 -8.38 20.55
CA LEU A 92 -5.21 -7.00 20.41
C LEU A 92 -4.40 -6.30 19.35
N THR A 93 -5.06 -5.48 18.54
CA THR A 93 -4.42 -4.55 17.62
C THR A 93 -5.16 -3.23 17.64
N PHE A 94 -4.54 -2.15 17.19
CA PHE A 94 -5.12 -0.81 17.21
C PHE A 94 -4.51 0.09 16.14
N ASP A 95 -5.22 1.15 15.76
CA ASP A 95 -4.66 2.18 14.89
C ASP A 95 -4.03 3.29 15.73
N TYR A 96 -2.74 3.61 15.53
CA TYR A 96 -2.12 4.79 16.13
C TYR A 96 -2.83 6.08 15.71
N SER A 97 -2.63 7.17 16.46
CA SER A 97 -3.02 8.51 15.98
C SER A 97 -2.49 8.76 14.56
N GLY A 98 -3.33 9.32 13.69
CA GLY A 98 -3.04 9.60 12.28
C GLY A 98 -3.03 8.38 11.35
N HIS A 99 -3.31 7.19 11.87
CA HIS A 99 -3.31 5.93 11.11
C HIS A 99 -4.70 5.31 11.04
N GLY A 100 -4.93 4.52 9.99
CA GLY A 100 -6.14 3.69 9.80
C GLY A 100 -7.45 4.41 10.12
N ARG A 101 -8.17 3.89 11.11
CA ARG A 101 -9.48 4.41 11.56
C ARG A 101 -9.39 5.42 12.72
N SER A 102 -8.25 5.52 13.38
CA SER A 102 -8.05 6.45 14.50
C SER A 102 -8.02 7.90 14.04
N SER A 103 -8.31 8.82 14.96
CA SER A 103 -8.18 10.26 14.70
C SER A 103 -6.73 10.72 14.77
N GLY A 104 -6.51 12.04 14.72
CA GLY A 104 -5.18 12.63 14.80
C GLY A 104 -4.44 12.70 13.48
N PHE A 105 -3.16 13.02 13.58
CA PHE A 105 -2.19 13.15 12.50
C PHE A 105 -0.82 12.69 13.03
N VAL A 106 0.14 12.55 12.12
CA VAL A 106 1.54 12.32 12.49
C VAL A 106 2.34 13.60 12.26
N ASP A 107 3.12 14.00 13.27
CA ASP A 107 4.08 15.10 13.17
C ASP A 107 5.45 14.57 12.69
N PHE A 108 6.23 15.42 12.01
CA PHE A 108 7.61 15.13 11.59
C PHE A 108 8.61 15.34 12.73
N ASN A 109 8.38 14.72 13.88
CA ASN A 109 9.24 14.81 15.06
C ASN A 109 9.12 13.58 15.97
N ASN A 110 10.00 13.49 16.97
CA ASN A 110 9.95 12.43 17.99
C ASN A 110 8.80 12.57 18.99
N THR A 111 8.17 13.74 19.10
CA THR A 111 7.01 13.89 20.00
C THR A 111 5.89 12.94 19.57
N ALA A 112 5.74 12.67 18.28
CA ALA A 112 4.81 11.65 17.78
C ALA A 112 5.12 10.25 18.30
N THR A 113 6.41 9.84 18.35
CA THR A 113 6.80 8.53 18.88
C THR A 113 6.57 8.42 20.38
N ASP A 114 6.80 9.50 21.14
CA ASP A 114 6.54 9.54 22.58
C ASP A 114 5.05 9.39 22.89
N ILE A 115 4.18 10.10 22.14
CA ILE A 115 2.73 9.99 22.28
C ILE A 115 2.28 8.57 21.97
N GLN A 116 2.75 7.98 20.88
CA GLN A 116 2.34 6.63 20.48
C GLN A 116 2.87 5.54 21.42
N ALA A 117 4.04 5.74 22.02
CA ALA A 117 4.53 4.83 23.07
C ALA A 117 3.64 4.88 24.32
N GLN A 118 3.09 6.04 24.67
CA GLN A 118 2.08 6.17 25.73
C GLN A 118 0.74 5.52 25.34
N GLN A 119 0.35 5.58 24.07
CA GLN A 119 -0.83 4.88 23.56
C GLN A 119 -0.73 3.36 23.77
N ILE A 120 0.46 2.77 23.58
CA ILE A 120 0.70 1.34 23.88
C ILE A 120 0.41 1.03 25.35
N GLN A 121 0.83 1.87 26.30
CA GLN A 121 0.57 1.66 27.73
C GLN A 121 -0.93 1.65 28.05
N GLN A 122 -1.67 2.62 27.50
CA GLN A 122 -3.12 2.70 27.69
C GLN A 122 -3.82 1.48 27.09
N VAL A 123 -3.46 1.12 25.85
CA VAL A 123 -3.96 -0.05 25.14
C VAL A 123 -3.67 -1.33 25.92
N LYS A 124 -2.46 -1.48 26.47
CA LYS A 124 -2.08 -2.62 27.32
C LYS A 124 -2.92 -2.68 28.59
N GLY A 125 -3.19 -1.54 29.24
CA GLY A 125 -4.09 -1.46 30.39
C GLY A 125 -5.51 -1.96 30.09
N VAL A 126 -6.06 -1.57 28.93
CA VAL A 126 -7.36 -2.08 28.46
C VAL A 126 -7.29 -3.57 28.12
N PHE A 127 -6.22 -4.03 27.47
CA PHE A 127 -6.04 -5.44 27.14
C PHE A 127 -6.05 -6.33 28.37
N LYS A 128 -5.32 -5.94 29.43
CA LYS A 128 -5.30 -6.62 30.72
C LYS A 128 -6.69 -6.65 31.36
N SER A 129 -7.43 -5.54 31.27
CA SER A 129 -8.79 -5.45 31.81
C SER A 129 -9.78 -6.37 31.08
N LEU A 130 -9.66 -6.48 29.75
CA LEU A 130 -10.51 -7.36 28.93
C LEU A 130 -10.21 -8.85 29.12
N THR A 131 -8.94 -9.20 29.31
CA THR A 131 -8.48 -10.59 29.30
C THR A 131 -8.20 -11.17 30.69
N GLY A 132 -8.00 -10.33 31.69
CA GLY A 132 -7.51 -10.73 33.01
C GLY A 132 -6.01 -11.11 33.05
N LEU A 133 -5.26 -10.85 31.97
CA LEU A 133 -3.83 -11.17 31.88
C LEU A 133 -2.97 -10.17 32.65
N ASN A 134 -1.82 -10.64 33.13
CA ASN A 134 -0.75 -9.80 33.67
C ASN A 134 0.29 -9.47 32.59
N ASP A 135 1.20 -8.52 32.86
CA ASP A 135 2.23 -8.11 31.88
C ASP A 135 3.14 -9.26 31.45
N SER A 136 3.49 -10.17 32.37
CA SER A 136 4.29 -11.38 32.09
C SER A 136 3.56 -12.43 31.24
N GLN A 137 2.29 -12.20 30.88
CA GLN A 137 1.49 -13.06 30.00
C GLN A 137 1.20 -12.36 28.66
N ILE A 138 1.84 -11.23 28.41
CA ILE A 138 1.66 -10.42 27.21
C ILE A 138 2.99 -10.36 26.45
N VAL A 139 2.95 -10.49 25.13
CA VAL A 139 4.07 -10.17 24.23
C VAL A 139 3.66 -9.00 23.34
N LEU A 140 4.57 -8.05 23.12
CA LEU A 140 4.36 -6.97 22.17
C LEU A 140 5.05 -7.33 20.85
N ILE A 141 4.32 -7.20 19.75
CA ILE A 141 4.81 -7.48 18.40
C ILE A 141 4.65 -6.23 17.57
N GLY A 142 5.77 -5.62 17.19
CA GLY A 142 5.76 -4.42 16.36
C GLY A 142 6.43 -4.68 15.02
N GLN A 143 5.93 -4.06 13.95
CA GLN A 143 6.61 -3.99 12.66
C GLN A 143 7.08 -2.58 12.34
N SER A 144 8.29 -2.41 11.80
CA SER A 144 8.81 -1.14 11.32
C SER A 144 8.74 -0.07 12.40
N TYR A 145 8.02 1.00 12.15
CA TYR A 145 7.70 2.03 13.13
C TYR A 145 7.02 1.49 14.40
N GLY A 146 6.11 0.53 14.28
CA GLY A 146 5.48 -0.13 15.44
C GLY A 146 6.49 -0.89 16.31
N ALA A 147 7.56 -1.44 15.72
CA ALA A 147 8.64 -2.07 16.48
C ALA A 147 9.46 -1.06 17.27
N ARG A 148 9.74 0.11 16.67
CA ARG A 148 10.39 1.24 17.36
C ARG A 148 9.58 1.68 18.57
N ILE A 149 8.29 1.92 18.38
CA ILE A 149 7.40 2.41 19.44
C ILE A 149 7.28 1.37 20.56
N ALA A 150 7.14 0.09 20.22
CA ALA A 150 7.11 -1.01 21.19
C ALA A 150 8.40 -1.11 22.01
N LEU A 151 9.56 -0.97 21.36
CA LEU A 151 10.84 -0.97 22.06
C LEU A 151 10.96 0.25 22.98
N GLN A 152 10.59 1.43 22.47
CA GLN A 152 10.63 2.68 23.21
C GLN A 152 9.75 2.61 24.47
N GLU A 153 8.50 2.14 24.34
CA GLU A 153 7.57 2.03 25.47
C GLU A 153 8.15 1.18 26.60
N GLN A 154 8.76 0.05 26.28
CA GLN A 154 9.38 -0.83 27.28
C GLN A 154 10.67 -0.28 27.91
N THR A 155 11.23 0.84 27.43
CA THR A 155 12.37 1.49 28.10
C THR A 155 11.99 2.30 29.34
N PHE A 156 10.73 2.75 29.42
CA PHE A 156 10.23 3.57 30.53
C PHE A 156 9.04 2.94 31.26
N ASP A 157 8.48 1.84 30.74
CA ASP A 157 7.51 1.04 31.46
C ASP A 157 8.14 0.33 32.67
N SER A 158 7.50 0.48 33.83
CA SER A 158 7.91 -0.18 35.06
C SER A 158 7.53 -1.67 35.10
N LEU A 159 6.57 -2.10 34.29
CA LEU A 159 6.02 -3.47 34.26
C LEU A 159 6.35 -4.17 32.95
N ALA A 160 7.48 -4.89 32.96
CA ALA A 160 7.96 -5.60 31.79
C ALA A 160 6.97 -6.66 31.28
N VAL A 161 6.75 -6.64 29.97
CA VAL A 161 6.04 -7.71 29.26
C VAL A 161 6.87 -8.99 29.20
N ALA A 162 6.29 -10.12 28.79
CA ALA A 162 7.02 -11.39 28.65
C ALA A 162 8.12 -11.34 27.56
N GLY A 163 7.87 -10.56 26.51
CA GLY A 163 8.83 -10.36 25.44
C GLY A 163 8.41 -9.32 24.39
N LEU A 164 9.38 -8.91 23.60
CA LEU A 164 9.27 -8.07 22.43
C LEU A 164 9.66 -8.85 21.17
N ILE A 165 8.83 -8.75 20.14
CA ILE A 165 9.15 -9.24 18.80
C ILE A 165 9.15 -8.04 17.86
N LEU A 166 10.34 -7.74 17.33
CA LEU A 166 10.62 -6.55 16.54
C LEU A 166 10.84 -6.97 15.08
N ILE A 167 9.86 -6.74 14.22
CA ILE A 167 9.91 -7.11 12.80
C ILE A 167 10.38 -5.89 11.99
N GLY A 168 11.59 -5.96 11.44
CA GLY A 168 12.22 -4.87 10.66
C GLY A 168 12.22 -3.54 11.41
N ALA A 169 12.89 -3.44 12.56
CA ALA A 169 12.71 -2.30 13.47
C ALA A 169 13.26 -0.97 12.94
N GLN A 170 12.42 0.08 12.88
CA GLN A 170 12.79 1.42 12.41
C GLN A 170 13.60 2.21 13.45
N ILE A 171 14.88 1.86 13.58
CA ILE A 171 15.85 2.51 14.48
C ILE A 171 17.11 2.85 13.68
N ASN A 172 17.38 4.15 13.53
CA ASN A 172 18.45 4.71 12.70
C ASN A 172 19.73 4.90 13.52
N LEU A 173 20.44 3.81 13.77
CA LEU A 173 21.77 3.88 14.43
C LEU A 173 22.91 4.07 13.43
N ASP A 174 22.62 4.02 12.13
CA ASP A 174 23.60 4.17 11.06
C ASP A 174 23.61 5.60 10.52
N ILE A 175 24.73 6.30 10.70
CA ILE A 175 24.93 7.70 10.29
C ILE A 175 24.87 7.86 8.75
N GLU A 176 25.06 6.77 8.01
CA GLU A 176 25.00 6.76 6.54
C GLU A 176 23.57 6.63 5.99
N ASN A 177 22.60 6.23 6.82
CA ASN A 177 21.22 6.04 6.40
C ASN A 177 20.44 7.35 6.39
N LYS A 178 20.00 7.78 5.19
CA LYS A 178 19.20 9.00 4.98
C LYS A 178 17.76 8.93 5.54
N VAL A 179 17.44 7.95 6.37
CA VAL A 179 16.09 7.72 6.91
C VAL A 179 15.72 8.78 7.97
N ASP A 180 16.71 9.52 8.50
CA ASP A 180 16.52 10.65 9.42
C ASP A 180 15.61 11.76 8.87
N VAL A 181 15.39 11.79 7.55
CA VAL A 181 14.43 12.71 6.91
C VAL A 181 13.01 12.50 7.43
N PHE A 182 12.63 11.29 7.86
CA PHE A 182 11.27 11.01 8.31
C PHE A 182 11.02 11.35 9.78
N THR A 183 12.03 11.22 10.64
CA THR A 183 11.93 11.53 12.08
C THR A 183 12.37 12.97 12.39
N GLY A 184 13.13 13.61 11.49
CA GLY A 184 13.64 14.98 11.62
C GLY A 184 14.77 15.15 12.63
N VAL A 185 15.29 14.04 13.18
CA VAL A 185 16.20 13.98 14.34
C VAL A 185 17.01 12.69 14.28
N SER A 186 18.25 12.75 14.75
CA SER A 186 19.11 11.57 14.85
C SER A 186 18.71 10.72 16.05
N ASP A 187 18.56 9.40 15.84
CA ASP A 187 18.25 8.48 16.94
C ASP A 187 19.38 8.35 17.96
N LEU A 188 20.62 8.64 17.55
CA LEU A 188 21.80 8.54 18.40
C LEU A 188 21.77 9.49 19.61
N GLU A 189 20.98 10.57 19.51
CA GLU A 189 20.87 11.60 20.55
C GLU A 189 19.68 11.36 21.49
N LEU A 190 18.87 10.33 21.26
CA LEU A 190 17.66 10.09 22.05
C LEU A 190 17.98 9.36 23.35
N ASP A 191 17.52 9.92 24.47
CA ASP A 191 17.77 9.37 25.80
C ASP A 191 17.38 7.89 25.90
N TRP A 192 16.23 7.50 25.35
CA TRP A 192 15.77 6.11 25.40
C TRP A 192 16.64 5.16 24.56
N ILE A 193 17.23 5.64 23.45
CA ILE A 193 18.17 4.89 22.62
C ILE A 193 19.51 4.75 23.34
N ILE A 194 20.02 5.85 23.91
CA ILE A 194 21.28 5.87 24.66
C ILE A 194 21.24 4.84 25.79
N ASN A 195 20.09 4.74 26.46
CA ASN A 195 19.84 3.85 27.58
C ASN A 195 19.54 2.39 27.21
N LEU A 196 19.48 2.02 25.92
CA LEU A 196 19.34 0.62 25.52
C LEU A 196 20.57 -0.19 25.94
N GLY A 197 20.35 -1.43 26.37
CA GLY A 197 21.40 -2.35 26.76
C GLY A 197 20.88 -3.72 27.23
N THR A 198 21.78 -4.50 27.84
CA THR A 198 21.50 -5.89 28.24
C THR A 198 20.36 -6.03 29.23
N ASN A 199 20.13 -5.01 30.06
CA ASN A 199 19.09 -4.98 31.09
C ASN A 199 17.98 -3.95 30.81
N ASN A 200 18.01 -3.25 29.68
CA ASN A 200 17.01 -2.26 29.32
C ASN A 200 16.70 -2.32 27.82
N PRO A 201 15.45 -2.65 27.42
CA PRO A 201 14.30 -3.00 28.26
C PRO A 201 14.47 -4.25 29.13
N LYS A 202 13.71 -4.33 30.24
CA LYS A 202 13.72 -5.46 31.20
C LYS A 202 12.87 -6.66 30.73
N THR A 203 12.89 -6.96 29.45
CA THR A 203 12.10 -8.04 28.83
C THR A 203 12.93 -8.75 27.78
N ASN A 204 12.50 -9.94 27.33
CA ASN A 204 13.15 -10.67 26.24
C ASN A 204 12.93 -9.96 24.90
N ILE A 205 13.88 -10.02 23.98
CA ILE A 205 13.77 -9.32 22.69
C ILE A 205 14.23 -10.24 21.55
N THR A 206 13.38 -10.41 20.54
CA THR A 206 13.76 -11.00 19.26
C THR A 206 13.60 -9.96 18.16
N ILE A 207 14.67 -9.76 17.39
CA ILE A 207 14.69 -8.95 16.17
C ILE A 207 14.59 -9.90 14.97
N LEU A 208 13.57 -9.70 14.13
CA LEU A 208 13.34 -10.45 12.91
C LEU A 208 13.47 -9.50 11.72
N THR A 209 14.35 -9.77 10.76
CA THR A 209 14.49 -8.88 9.60
C THR A 209 14.90 -9.61 8.32
N GLY A 210 14.46 -9.10 7.18
CA GLY A 210 14.85 -9.58 5.86
C GLY A 210 16.28 -9.18 5.46
N ILE A 211 17.02 -10.06 4.81
CA ILE A 211 18.34 -9.74 4.22
C ILE A 211 18.19 -8.74 3.05
N TRP A 212 17.01 -8.70 2.43
CA TRP A 212 16.69 -7.73 1.38
C TRP A 212 15.87 -6.56 1.93
N ASP A 213 15.83 -6.35 3.25
CA ASP A 213 15.25 -5.13 3.79
C ASP A 213 16.00 -3.92 3.20
N ASP A 214 15.26 -3.13 2.43
CA ASP A 214 15.73 -2.05 1.60
C ASP A 214 15.28 -0.68 2.11
N VAL A 215 14.47 -0.66 3.17
CA VAL A 215 14.10 0.53 3.91
C VAL A 215 14.97 0.64 5.16
N LEU A 216 15.21 -0.48 5.83
CA LEU A 216 16.00 -0.65 7.05
C LEU A 216 17.02 -1.76 6.84
N PRO A 217 18.16 -1.45 6.18
CA PRO A 217 19.14 -2.45 5.82
C PRO A 217 19.60 -3.30 7.01
N PRO A 218 19.97 -4.58 6.80
CA PRO A 218 20.46 -5.48 7.84
C PRO A 218 21.48 -4.89 8.82
N LYS A 219 22.33 -3.97 8.35
CA LYS A 219 23.30 -3.24 9.18
C LYS A 219 22.64 -2.50 10.36
N GLY A 220 21.47 -1.88 10.15
CA GLY A 220 20.73 -1.20 11.22
C GLY A 220 20.25 -2.18 12.30
N ALA A 221 19.74 -3.34 11.91
CA ALA A 221 19.34 -4.39 12.85
C ALA A 221 20.54 -4.97 13.63
N ILE A 222 21.70 -5.09 12.99
CA ILE A 222 22.95 -5.49 13.67
C ILE A 222 23.35 -4.45 14.71
N LEU A 223 23.40 -3.16 14.34
CA LEU A 223 23.73 -2.08 15.28
C LEU A 223 22.77 -2.02 16.47
N LEU A 224 21.48 -2.24 16.23
CA LEU A 224 20.48 -2.31 17.30
C LEU A 224 20.74 -3.50 18.22
N TYR A 225 21.02 -4.67 17.65
CA TYR A 225 21.35 -5.86 18.42
C TYR A 225 22.61 -5.67 19.26
N GLU A 226 23.70 -5.15 18.65
CA GLU A 226 24.96 -4.82 19.35
C GLU A 226 24.73 -3.86 20.51
N LYS A 227 23.90 -2.82 20.30
CA LYS A 227 23.51 -1.89 21.36
C LYS A 227 22.76 -2.59 22.50
N LEU A 228 21.84 -3.51 22.18
CA LEU A 228 21.08 -4.27 23.17
C LEU A 228 21.90 -5.31 23.93
N ILE A 229 23.01 -5.81 23.37
CA ILE A 229 23.91 -6.75 24.06
C ILE A 229 25.15 -6.07 24.67
N ASN A 230 25.39 -4.80 24.34
CA ASN A 230 26.58 -4.04 24.70
C ASN A 230 27.89 -4.78 24.31
N ASP A 231 27.86 -5.43 23.16
CA ASP A 231 28.96 -6.23 22.61
C ASP A 231 28.85 -6.25 21.07
N SER A 232 29.93 -6.64 20.41
CA SER A 232 30.02 -6.75 18.96
C SER A 232 29.33 -8.02 18.42
N TYR A 233 28.71 -7.88 17.26
CA TYR A 233 28.06 -8.98 16.57
C TYR A 233 29.08 -9.93 15.95
N SER A 234 29.07 -11.19 16.37
CA SER A 234 30.06 -12.18 15.93
C SER A 234 29.59 -13.12 14.81
N SER A 235 28.27 -13.37 14.65
CA SER A 235 27.76 -14.29 13.61
C SER A 235 26.25 -14.22 13.35
N VAL A 236 25.84 -14.68 12.15
CA VAL A 236 24.44 -14.81 11.68
C VAL A 236 23.63 -15.75 12.57
N GLY A 237 22.48 -15.27 13.10
CA GLY A 237 21.62 -16.03 14.01
C GLY A 237 22.04 -15.97 15.48
N SER A 238 22.68 -14.87 15.89
CA SER A 238 23.20 -14.71 17.24
C SER A 238 22.09 -14.67 18.29
N TYR A 239 22.31 -15.46 19.35
CA TYR A 239 21.52 -15.48 20.56
C TYR A 239 22.40 -15.07 21.73
N TYR A 240 21.94 -14.13 22.54
CA TYR A 240 22.62 -13.67 23.73
C TYR A 240 21.71 -13.84 24.94
N MET A 241 22.24 -14.44 26.00
CA MET A 241 21.62 -14.49 27.32
C MET A 241 22.33 -13.50 28.24
N GLY A 242 21.62 -12.43 28.57
CA GLY A 242 22.09 -11.42 29.49
C GLY A 242 21.94 -11.82 30.95
N ALA A 243 22.30 -10.90 31.84
CA ALA A 243 21.98 -11.00 33.24
C ALA A 243 20.44 -11.09 33.44
N ASN A 244 20.00 -11.74 34.51
CA ASN A 244 18.58 -11.92 34.85
C ASN A 244 17.76 -12.75 33.84
N ASN A 245 18.40 -13.64 33.07
CA ASN A 245 17.76 -14.50 32.06
C ASN A 245 17.03 -13.74 30.94
N LEU A 246 17.42 -12.50 30.66
CA LEU A 246 16.88 -11.73 29.54
C LEU A 246 17.58 -12.13 28.24
N SER A 247 16.83 -12.66 27.28
CA SER A 247 17.37 -13.04 25.97
C SER A 247 17.32 -11.88 24.99
N ARG A 248 18.32 -11.82 24.11
CA ARG A 248 18.38 -10.97 22.92
C ARG A 248 18.69 -11.86 21.73
N GLU A 249 17.92 -11.76 20.67
CA GLU A 249 18.10 -12.58 19.49
C GLU A 249 17.96 -11.75 18.21
N LEU A 250 18.78 -12.04 17.21
CA LEU A 250 18.69 -11.46 15.87
C LEU A 250 18.62 -12.57 14.81
N ILE A 251 17.51 -12.60 14.07
CA ILE A 251 17.24 -13.61 13.04
C ILE A 251 17.05 -12.94 11.67
N PHE A 252 17.82 -13.42 10.69
CA PHE A 252 17.75 -12.97 9.31
C PHE A 252 16.92 -13.91 8.43
N PHE A 253 16.12 -13.33 7.55
CA PHE A 253 15.31 -14.07 6.57
C PHE A 253 15.75 -13.77 5.15
N GLU A 254 16.06 -14.82 4.38
CA GLU A 254 16.42 -14.66 2.98
C GLU A 254 15.23 -14.18 2.13
N ARG A 255 15.51 -13.27 1.20
CA ARG A 255 14.58 -12.85 0.13
C ARG A 255 13.29 -12.19 0.61
N VAL A 256 13.35 -11.48 1.73
CA VAL A 256 12.23 -10.70 2.26
C VAL A 256 12.61 -9.23 2.24
N PHE A 257 11.74 -8.41 1.65
CA PHE A 257 11.84 -6.94 1.67
C PHE A 257 10.98 -6.37 2.80
N HIS A 258 11.30 -5.15 3.22
CA HIS A 258 10.72 -4.51 4.40
C HIS A 258 9.19 -4.61 4.49
N ASN A 259 8.50 -4.17 3.44
CA ASN A 259 7.04 -4.11 3.40
C ASN A 259 6.36 -5.48 3.37
N TYR A 260 7.11 -6.56 3.09
CA TYR A 260 6.58 -7.91 3.01
C TYR A 260 6.92 -8.79 4.20
N GLU A 261 7.60 -8.27 5.21
CA GLU A 261 7.94 -9.05 6.40
C GLU A 261 6.68 -9.56 7.13
N ILE A 262 5.65 -8.70 7.23
CA ILE A 262 4.35 -9.03 7.84
C ILE A 262 3.49 -10.01 7.02
N TYR A 263 3.89 -10.32 5.78
CA TYR A 263 3.24 -11.31 4.92
C TYR A 263 4.11 -12.56 4.71
N SER A 264 5.29 -12.59 5.31
CA SER A 264 6.19 -13.74 5.25
C SER A 264 5.74 -14.80 6.25
N SER A 265 5.24 -15.94 5.74
CA SER A 265 4.84 -17.06 6.59
C SER A 265 5.98 -17.55 7.49
N LYS A 266 7.24 -17.43 7.05
CA LYS A 266 8.41 -17.81 7.85
C LYS A 266 8.62 -16.87 9.02
N ILE A 267 8.54 -15.56 8.80
CA ILE A 267 8.69 -14.56 9.87
C ILE A 267 7.57 -14.69 10.89
N ILE A 268 6.33 -14.85 10.44
CA ILE A 268 5.18 -15.00 11.33
C ILE A 268 5.28 -16.30 12.14
N GLN A 269 5.69 -17.40 11.51
CA GLN A 269 5.92 -18.67 12.20
C GLN A 269 7.01 -18.51 13.26
N THR A 270 8.15 -17.89 12.93
CA THR A 270 9.21 -17.64 13.91
C THR A 270 8.74 -16.70 15.02
N ALA A 271 7.95 -15.67 14.73
CA ALA A 271 7.37 -14.80 15.75
C ALA A 271 6.49 -15.60 16.72
N LEU A 272 5.65 -16.50 16.20
CA LEU A 272 4.82 -17.39 17.01
C LEU A 272 5.68 -18.31 17.89
N GLU A 273 6.70 -18.97 17.31
CA GLU A 273 7.64 -19.83 18.05
C GLU A 273 8.38 -19.08 19.16
N ARG A 274 8.75 -17.80 18.94
CA ARG A 274 9.41 -17.00 19.97
C ARG A 274 8.45 -16.55 21.06
N ALA A 275 7.24 -16.16 20.71
CA ALA A 275 6.22 -15.85 21.69
C ALA A 275 5.92 -17.07 22.59
N THR A 276 5.79 -18.26 22.01
CA THR A 276 5.55 -19.49 22.79
C THR A 276 6.72 -19.82 23.70
N ASN A 277 7.95 -19.63 23.22
CA ASN A 277 9.16 -19.78 24.03
C ASN A 277 9.22 -18.77 25.20
N PHE A 278 8.82 -17.52 24.99
CA PHE A 278 8.75 -16.52 26.08
C PHE A 278 7.76 -16.91 27.17
N PHE A 279 6.70 -17.65 26.82
CA PHE A 279 5.72 -18.17 27.76
C PHE A 279 6.07 -19.54 28.35
N GLY A 280 7.16 -20.18 27.89
CA GLY A 280 7.51 -21.55 28.29
C GLY A 280 6.48 -22.58 27.83
N LEU A 281 5.83 -22.34 26.69
CA LEU A 281 4.85 -23.24 26.11
C LEU A 281 5.53 -24.26 25.19
N ASP A 282 5.41 -25.53 25.53
CA ASP A 282 5.68 -26.64 24.61
C ASP A 282 4.46 -26.82 23.70
N LEU A 283 4.30 -25.96 22.70
CA LEU A 283 3.41 -26.31 21.58
C LEU A 283 4.13 -27.39 20.77
N GLU A 284 3.47 -28.54 20.57
CA GLU A 284 3.93 -29.53 19.59
C GLU A 284 4.34 -28.81 18.30
N GLU A 285 5.47 -29.20 17.70
CA GLU A 285 6.01 -28.59 16.48
C GLU A 285 4.86 -28.15 15.59
N VAL A 286 4.66 -26.84 15.50
CA VAL A 286 3.50 -26.28 14.83
C VAL A 286 3.74 -26.48 13.33
N ASN A 287 3.56 -27.70 12.83
CA ASN A 287 3.62 -28.09 11.43
C ASN A 287 2.32 -27.66 10.74
N TYR A 288 1.90 -26.41 11.01
CA TYR A 288 0.71 -25.84 10.42
C TYR A 288 1.08 -25.24 9.07
N ILE A 289 0.28 -25.56 8.06
CA ILE A 289 0.35 -24.83 6.81
C ILE A 289 -0.16 -23.42 7.11
N SER A 290 0.76 -22.48 7.18
CA SER A 290 0.44 -21.07 7.46
C SER A 290 -0.67 -20.56 6.55
N ILE A 291 -1.73 -20.05 7.18
CA ILE A 291 -2.85 -19.42 6.48
C ILE A 291 -2.38 -18.20 5.70
N THR A 292 -1.35 -17.51 6.19
CA THR A 292 -0.67 -16.43 5.46
C THR A 292 -0.22 -16.89 4.08
N LYS A 293 0.35 -18.10 3.95
CA LYS A 293 0.76 -18.64 2.64
C LYS A 293 -0.44 -18.80 1.70
N TRP A 294 -1.56 -19.33 2.20
CA TRP A 294 -2.78 -19.49 1.40
C TRP A 294 -3.44 -18.16 1.06
N ARG A 295 -3.37 -17.15 1.95
CA ARG A 295 -3.81 -15.78 1.66
C ARG A 295 -3.01 -15.19 0.50
N ASN A 296 -1.68 -15.27 0.55
CA ASN A 296 -0.80 -14.79 -0.52
C ASN A 296 -1.10 -15.45 -1.87
N ILE A 297 -1.29 -16.77 -1.90
CA ILE A 297 -1.68 -17.50 -3.10
C ILE A 297 -3.05 -17.00 -3.60
N SER A 298 -4.01 -16.84 -2.70
CA SER A 298 -5.36 -16.40 -3.07
C SER A 298 -5.37 -14.99 -3.67
N TRP A 299 -4.60 -14.06 -3.10
CA TRP A 299 -4.41 -12.72 -3.65
C TRP A 299 -3.85 -12.77 -5.07
N LEU A 300 -2.78 -13.52 -5.29
CA LEU A 300 -2.16 -13.67 -6.61
C LEU A 300 -3.14 -14.24 -7.64
N MET A 301 -3.88 -15.29 -7.28
CA MET A 301 -4.83 -15.93 -8.19
C MET A 301 -6.03 -15.03 -8.52
N ILE A 302 -6.50 -14.22 -7.57
CA ILE A 302 -7.55 -13.22 -7.81
C ILE A 302 -7.06 -12.14 -8.78
N ILE A 303 -5.84 -11.61 -8.59
CA ILE A 303 -5.23 -10.62 -9.47
C ILE A 303 -5.10 -11.19 -10.89
N ILE A 304 -4.52 -12.38 -11.04
CA ILE A 304 -4.41 -13.07 -12.34
C ILE A 304 -5.79 -13.26 -12.98
N GLY A 305 -6.78 -13.65 -12.18
CA GLY A 305 -8.17 -13.79 -12.59
C GLY A 305 -8.74 -12.50 -13.19
N PHE A 306 -8.59 -11.37 -12.51
CA PHE A 306 -9.09 -10.07 -12.99
C PHE A 306 -8.46 -9.63 -14.30
N TYR A 307 -7.14 -9.72 -14.39
CA TYR A 307 -6.41 -9.37 -15.61
C TYR A 307 -6.91 -10.19 -16.80
N THR A 308 -7.02 -11.50 -16.60
CA THR A 308 -7.50 -12.42 -17.64
C THR A 308 -8.95 -12.11 -18.00
N PHE A 309 -9.81 -11.88 -17.00
CA PHE A 309 -11.22 -11.52 -17.19
C PHE A 309 -11.37 -10.24 -18.03
N PHE A 310 -10.68 -9.15 -17.68
CA PHE A 310 -10.79 -7.89 -18.41
C PHE A 310 -10.23 -7.98 -19.83
N ILE A 311 -9.10 -8.66 -20.05
CA ILE A 311 -8.54 -8.88 -21.38
C ILE A 311 -9.54 -9.62 -22.27
N LEU A 312 -10.14 -10.70 -21.76
CA LEU A 312 -11.07 -11.54 -22.52
C LEU A 312 -12.41 -10.83 -22.75
N CYS A 313 -12.97 -10.19 -21.72
CA CYS A 313 -14.22 -9.43 -21.83
C CYS A 313 -14.08 -8.29 -22.86
N SER A 314 -12.98 -7.54 -22.78
CA SER A 314 -12.62 -6.51 -23.75
C SER A 314 -12.49 -7.07 -25.17
N SER A 315 -11.89 -8.25 -25.33
CA SER A 315 -11.75 -8.94 -26.62
C SER A 315 -13.11 -9.36 -27.21
N LEU A 316 -14.04 -9.83 -26.37
CA LEU A 316 -15.39 -10.23 -26.78
C LEU A 316 -16.28 -9.04 -27.21
N LEU A 317 -16.12 -7.88 -26.55
CA LEU A 317 -16.82 -6.65 -26.89
C LEU A 317 -16.26 -5.94 -28.13
N ASN A 318 -15.21 -6.47 -28.75
CA ASN A 318 -14.52 -5.83 -29.87
C ASN A 318 -15.36 -5.87 -31.16
N ASN A 319 -16.38 -5.02 -31.21
CA ASN A 319 -17.30 -4.92 -32.34
C ASN A 319 -16.62 -4.10 -33.44
N LYS A 320 -16.19 -4.74 -34.54
CA LYS A 320 -15.48 -4.05 -35.64
C LYS A 320 -16.23 -2.84 -36.20
N LYS A 321 -17.57 -2.83 -36.10
CA LYS A 321 -18.42 -1.68 -36.50
C LYS A 321 -18.11 -0.41 -35.70
N LEU A 322 -17.68 -0.50 -34.44
CA LEU A 322 -17.37 0.66 -33.60
C LEU A 322 -16.04 1.33 -33.96
N TYR A 323 -15.06 0.56 -34.43
CA TYR A 323 -13.75 1.10 -34.80
C TYR A 323 -13.70 1.63 -36.24
N ASN A 324 -14.61 1.17 -37.09
CA ASN A 324 -14.69 1.63 -38.48
C ASN A 324 -15.53 2.91 -38.66
N GLN A 325 -16.26 3.35 -37.62
CA GLN A 325 -16.87 4.67 -37.65
C GLN A 325 -15.73 5.69 -37.50
N LYS A 326 -15.50 6.50 -38.56
CA LYS A 326 -14.69 7.72 -38.40
C LYS A 326 -15.27 8.46 -37.20
N PRO A 327 -14.46 8.77 -36.16
CA PRO A 327 -14.97 9.52 -35.03
C PRO A 327 -15.63 10.78 -35.59
N LYS A 328 -16.91 11.01 -35.27
CA LYS A 328 -17.63 12.23 -35.66
C LYS A 328 -16.88 13.48 -35.17
N ASP A 329 -16.15 13.32 -34.07
CA ASP A 329 -15.15 14.24 -33.58
C ASP A 329 -13.81 13.88 -34.24
N SER A 330 -13.65 14.22 -35.53
CA SER A 330 -12.35 14.08 -36.19
C SER A 330 -11.40 15.10 -35.58
N PHE A 331 -10.65 14.66 -34.58
CA PHE A 331 -9.43 15.37 -34.19
C PHE A 331 -8.59 15.58 -35.45
N ASN A 332 -8.21 16.83 -35.72
CA ASN A 332 -7.42 17.20 -36.90
C ASN A 332 -5.95 16.80 -36.75
N PHE A 333 -5.66 15.77 -35.94
CA PHE A 333 -4.31 15.36 -35.66
C PHE A 333 -4.06 13.86 -35.80
N GLU A 334 -2.90 13.53 -36.37
CA GLU A 334 -2.49 12.18 -36.78
C GLU A 334 -1.04 11.91 -36.33
N ILE A 335 -0.79 10.70 -35.84
CA ILE A 335 0.56 10.26 -35.48
C ILE A 335 1.30 10.01 -36.79
N GLN A 336 2.31 10.83 -37.09
CA GLN A 336 3.12 10.67 -38.29
C GLN A 336 4.24 9.64 -38.10
N LYS A 337 4.84 9.60 -36.91
CA LYS A 337 6.02 8.78 -36.60
C LYS A 337 5.92 8.25 -35.18
N ALA A 338 5.58 6.96 -35.05
CA ALA A 338 5.40 6.27 -33.77
C ALA A 338 6.59 6.44 -32.83
N ASN A 339 7.82 6.17 -33.31
CA ASN A 339 9.04 6.31 -32.53
C ASN A 339 9.25 7.73 -31.97
N LYS A 340 9.03 8.76 -32.80
CA LYS A 340 9.14 10.16 -32.38
C LYS A 340 8.04 10.52 -31.38
N PHE A 341 6.84 9.99 -31.56
CA PHE A 341 5.75 10.18 -30.61
C PHE A 341 6.08 9.57 -29.24
N PHE A 342 6.62 8.35 -29.17
CA PHE A 342 7.03 7.74 -27.90
C PHE A 342 8.20 8.47 -27.25
N LEU A 343 9.19 8.93 -28.03
CA LEU A 343 10.25 9.78 -27.48
C LEU A 343 9.68 11.10 -26.94
N ALA A 344 8.76 11.73 -27.67
CA ALA A 344 8.07 12.94 -27.23
C ALA A 344 7.33 12.72 -25.92
N LYS A 345 6.74 11.54 -25.72
CA LYS A 345 6.07 11.15 -24.48
C LYS A 345 7.03 11.10 -23.31
N THR A 346 8.17 10.43 -23.46
CA THR A 346 9.20 10.39 -22.41
C THR A 346 9.72 11.79 -22.07
N ILE A 347 9.91 12.66 -23.08
CA ILE A 347 10.33 14.06 -22.85
C ILE A 347 9.25 14.86 -22.14
N THR A 348 8.00 14.76 -22.60
CA THR A 348 6.85 15.47 -22.00
C THR A 348 6.67 15.09 -20.54
N PHE A 349 6.91 13.82 -20.23
CA PHE A 349 6.94 13.33 -18.88
C PHE A 349 8.02 14.02 -18.03
N LEU A 350 9.27 14.09 -18.48
CA LEU A 350 10.34 14.79 -17.75
C LEU A 350 9.99 16.27 -17.53
N LEU A 351 9.40 16.91 -18.53
CA LEU A 351 8.93 18.28 -18.45
C LEU A 351 7.69 18.47 -17.55
N SER A 352 7.02 17.39 -17.16
CA SER A 352 5.90 17.46 -16.21
C SER A 352 6.35 17.52 -14.76
N ILE A 353 7.59 17.16 -14.44
CA ILE A 353 8.12 17.17 -13.06
C ILE A 353 8.00 18.55 -12.39
N PRO A 354 8.40 19.68 -13.02
CA PRO A 354 8.24 21.00 -12.41
C PRO A 354 6.78 21.38 -12.16
N ILE A 355 5.87 21.00 -13.07
CA ILE A 355 4.44 21.27 -12.92
C ILE A 355 3.84 20.41 -11.81
N MET A 356 4.25 19.13 -11.72
CA MET A 356 3.92 18.26 -10.61
C MET A 356 4.35 18.85 -9.27
N ILE A 357 5.60 19.33 -9.15
CA ILE A 357 6.11 19.95 -7.91
C ILE A 357 5.27 21.18 -7.57
N LEU A 358 4.99 22.06 -8.54
CA LEU A 358 4.17 23.25 -8.33
C LEU A 358 2.77 22.89 -7.82
N ILE A 359 2.11 21.91 -8.46
CA ILE A 359 0.79 21.43 -8.06
C ILE A 359 0.81 20.84 -6.65
N SER A 360 1.81 20.00 -6.34
CA SER A 360 1.96 19.42 -5.01
C SER A 360 2.18 20.51 -3.96
N MET A 361 2.99 21.54 -4.26
CA MET A 361 3.18 22.71 -3.39
C MET A 361 1.90 23.52 -3.19
N LEU A 362 1.04 23.65 -4.21
CA LEU A 362 -0.26 24.31 -4.05
C LEU A 362 -1.15 23.56 -3.05
N PHE A 363 -1.11 22.23 -3.02
CA PHE A 363 -1.84 21.46 -2.01
C PHE A 363 -1.28 21.65 -0.60
N LEU A 364 0.03 21.90 -0.44
CA LEU A 364 0.61 22.23 0.88
C LEU A 364 0.01 23.52 1.46
N ILE A 365 -0.37 24.48 0.61
CA ILE A 365 -0.92 25.79 1.03
C ILE A 365 -2.38 25.67 1.53
N PHE A 366 -3.11 24.62 1.15
CA PHE A 366 -4.56 24.52 1.34
C PHE A 366 -5.04 24.38 2.80
N GLY A 367 -4.15 24.41 3.80
CA GLY A 367 -4.49 24.42 5.23
C GLY A 367 -5.24 23.19 5.74
N MET A 368 -5.22 22.10 4.96
CA MET A 368 -5.73 20.79 5.36
C MET A 368 -4.56 19.85 5.62
N ASP A 369 -4.76 18.84 6.46
CA ASP A 369 -3.81 17.76 6.68
C ASP A 369 -3.63 16.91 5.41
N LEU A 370 -2.39 16.52 5.13
CA LEU A 370 -1.96 16.20 3.77
C LEU A 370 -1.65 14.71 3.61
N PRO A 371 -2.34 13.99 2.71
CA PRO A 371 -1.94 12.66 2.29
C PRO A 371 -0.81 12.80 1.25
N LEU A 372 0.41 13.08 1.73
CA LEU A 372 1.55 13.46 0.87
C LEU A 372 1.78 12.50 -0.30
N LEU A 373 1.67 11.19 -0.05
CA LEU A 373 1.83 10.17 -1.09
C LEU A 373 0.72 10.28 -2.15
N ALA A 374 -0.55 10.40 -1.76
CA ALA A 374 -1.64 10.59 -2.73
C ALA A 374 -1.55 11.93 -3.49
N ILE A 375 -1.04 12.99 -2.83
CA ILE A 375 -0.77 14.28 -3.48
C ILE A 375 0.34 14.12 -4.51
N SER A 376 1.41 13.36 -4.23
CA SER A 376 2.48 13.14 -5.21
C SER A 376 1.97 12.41 -6.46
N TYR A 377 1.14 11.38 -6.31
CA TYR A 377 0.47 10.71 -7.44
C TYR A 377 -0.47 11.65 -8.18
N THR A 378 -1.27 12.45 -7.48
CA THR A 378 -2.20 13.38 -8.12
C THR A 378 -1.46 14.46 -8.87
N GLY A 379 -0.45 15.06 -8.24
CA GLY A 379 0.45 16.03 -8.84
C GLY A 379 1.11 15.44 -10.08
N PHE A 380 1.49 14.17 -10.05
CA PHE A 380 2.05 13.48 -11.21
C PHE A 380 1.05 13.37 -12.36
N PHE A 381 -0.13 12.77 -12.16
CA PHE A 381 -1.12 12.59 -13.23
C PHE A 381 -1.70 13.91 -13.74
N PHE A 382 -1.95 14.86 -12.83
CA PHE A 382 -2.46 16.17 -13.18
C PHE A 382 -1.39 16.99 -13.90
N GLY A 383 -0.15 17.01 -13.38
CA GLY A 383 0.98 17.69 -13.99
C GLY A 383 1.26 17.16 -15.40
N LEU A 384 1.34 15.84 -15.57
CA LEU A 384 1.46 15.21 -16.88
C LEU A 384 0.30 15.61 -17.82
N GLY A 385 -0.94 15.56 -17.31
CA GLY A 385 -2.11 15.96 -18.07
C GLY A 385 -2.06 17.41 -18.56
N ILE A 386 -1.67 18.35 -17.69
CA ILE A 386 -1.53 19.76 -18.05
C ILE A 386 -0.40 19.96 -19.06
N THR A 387 0.77 19.36 -18.85
CA THR A 387 1.89 19.48 -19.79
C THR A 387 1.52 18.98 -21.16
N GLU A 388 0.89 17.81 -21.25
CA GLU A 388 0.41 17.26 -22.50
C GLU A 388 -0.64 18.17 -23.15
N LEU A 389 -1.63 18.62 -22.38
CA LEU A 389 -2.67 19.53 -22.88
C LEU A 389 -2.04 20.78 -23.52
N LEU A 390 -1.03 21.37 -22.88
CA LEU A 390 -0.30 22.53 -23.41
C LEU A 390 0.46 22.22 -24.70
N PHE A 391 1.13 21.07 -24.79
CA PHE A 391 1.82 20.66 -26.02
C PHE A 391 0.87 20.38 -27.17
N TYR A 392 -0.26 19.72 -26.91
CA TYR A 392 -1.29 19.47 -27.91
C TYR A 392 -1.99 20.75 -28.36
N TRP A 393 -2.34 21.62 -27.42
CA TRP A 393 -2.99 22.90 -27.71
C TRP A 393 -2.12 23.78 -28.60
N LYS A 394 -0.81 23.84 -28.33
CA LYS A 394 0.15 24.61 -29.13
C LYS A 394 0.66 23.89 -30.38
N GLY A 395 0.19 22.67 -30.67
CA GLY A 395 0.65 21.88 -31.83
C GLY A 395 2.13 21.51 -31.77
N LYS A 396 2.74 21.54 -30.58
CA LYS A 396 4.16 21.29 -30.35
C LYS A 396 4.47 19.84 -29.99
N MET A 397 3.46 18.97 -29.98
CA MET A 397 3.64 17.56 -29.66
C MET A 397 4.42 16.84 -30.78
N ILE A 398 5.67 16.47 -30.49
CA ILE A 398 6.55 15.84 -31.46
C ILE A 398 5.97 14.49 -31.94
N GLY A 399 6.05 14.23 -33.25
CA GLY A 399 5.54 13.00 -33.86
C GLY A 399 4.06 13.03 -34.22
N ILE A 400 3.37 14.15 -33.97
CA ILE A 400 1.96 14.39 -34.33
C ILE A 400 1.88 15.59 -35.27
N LYS A 401 1.00 15.52 -36.27
CA LYS A 401 0.63 16.67 -37.10
C LYS A 401 -0.73 17.20 -36.62
N GLY A 402 -0.86 18.51 -36.40
CA GLY A 402 -2.13 19.17 -36.07
C GLY A 402 -2.17 19.72 -34.63
N GLU A 403 -3.19 20.52 -34.34
CA GLU A 403 -3.40 21.20 -33.06
C GLU A 403 -4.70 20.71 -32.40
N TRP A 404 -4.69 20.64 -31.06
CA TRP A 404 -5.91 20.39 -30.31
C TRP A 404 -6.64 21.69 -30.03
N GLN A 405 -7.76 21.91 -30.71
CA GLN A 405 -8.66 23.00 -30.42
C GLN A 405 -9.36 22.74 -29.08
N ILE A 406 -9.07 23.56 -28.06
CA ILE A 406 -9.66 23.44 -26.71
C ILE A 406 -11.19 23.45 -26.76
N ASP A 407 -11.79 24.18 -27.71
CA ASP A 407 -13.24 24.22 -27.90
C ASP A 407 -13.85 22.83 -28.09
N THR A 408 -13.09 21.86 -28.62
CA THR A 408 -13.54 20.47 -28.78
C THR A 408 -13.59 19.69 -27.47
N ILE A 409 -12.89 20.13 -26.43
CA ILE A 409 -12.91 19.52 -25.10
C ILE A 409 -14.24 19.85 -24.40
N PHE A 410 -14.73 21.08 -24.58
CA PHE A 410 -15.96 21.58 -23.96
C PHE A 410 -17.19 21.53 -24.88
N LYS A 411 -17.03 21.08 -26.13
CA LYS A 411 -18.18 20.79 -27.01
C LYS A 411 -19.11 19.81 -26.31
N LYS A 412 -20.43 20.04 -26.45
CA LYS A 412 -21.50 19.28 -25.77
C LYS A 412 -21.12 17.80 -25.73
N PRO A 413 -20.95 17.20 -24.53
CA PRO A 413 -20.63 15.78 -24.45
C PRO A 413 -21.67 15.00 -25.24
N ASN A 414 -21.22 13.96 -25.94
CA ASN A 414 -22.14 13.02 -26.59
C ASN A 414 -23.25 12.67 -25.60
N LYS A 415 -24.52 12.79 -26.03
CA LYS A 415 -25.68 12.46 -25.18
C LYS A 415 -25.40 11.11 -24.52
N ILE A 416 -25.32 11.12 -23.19
CA ILE A 416 -25.07 9.91 -22.42
C ILE A 416 -26.27 9.01 -22.64
N ASP A 417 -26.02 7.82 -23.19
CA ASP A 417 -27.05 6.79 -23.26
C ASP A 417 -27.29 6.28 -21.85
N PHE A 418 -28.40 6.70 -21.24
CA PHE A 418 -28.77 6.36 -19.86
C PHE A 418 -28.78 4.85 -19.60
N LYS A 419 -29.09 4.03 -20.61
CA LYS A 419 -29.02 2.56 -20.48
C LYS A 419 -27.60 2.08 -20.29
N ASN A 420 -26.65 2.61 -21.07
CA ASN A 420 -25.24 2.28 -20.90
C ASN A 420 -24.68 2.88 -19.61
N LEU A 421 -25.15 4.07 -19.20
CA LEU A 421 -24.75 4.68 -17.93
C LEU A 421 -25.08 3.78 -16.74
N GLY A 422 -26.31 3.27 -16.66
CA GLY A 422 -26.71 2.33 -15.61
C GLY A 422 -25.79 1.10 -15.57
N LEU A 423 -25.55 0.47 -16.73
CA LEU A 423 -24.64 -0.68 -16.82
C LEU A 423 -23.20 -0.35 -16.38
N ILE A 424 -22.66 0.80 -16.78
CA ILE A 424 -21.31 1.24 -16.41
C ILE A 424 -21.21 1.44 -14.90
N LEU A 425 -22.18 2.14 -14.32
CA LEU A 425 -22.22 2.39 -12.88
C LEU A 425 -22.39 1.08 -12.10
N SER A 426 -23.19 0.13 -12.59
CA SER A 426 -23.30 -1.18 -11.97
C SER A 426 -21.99 -1.97 -12.03
N VAL A 427 -21.34 -2.03 -13.20
CA VAL A 427 -20.05 -2.71 -13.35
C VAL A 427 -18.98 -2.06 -12.47
N PHE A 428 -18.94 -0.73 -12.46
CA PHE A 428 -18.03 0.02 -11.62
C PHE A 428 -18.27 -0.22 -10.13
N LEU A 429 -19.53 -0.19 -9.69
CA LEU A 429 -19.89 -0.45 -8.30
C LEU A 429 -19.52 -1.88 -7.87
N VAL A 430 -19.76 -2.88 -8.73
CA VAL A 430 -19.36 -4.27 -8.44
C VAL A 430 -17.84 -4.39 -8.27
N ILE A 431 -17.06 -3.75 -9.16
CA ILE A 431 -15.59 -3.74 -9.04
C ILE A 431 -15.16 -2.99 -7.78
N LEU A 432 -15.79 -1.86 -7.46
CA LEU A 432 -15.48 -1.08 -6.27
C LEU A 432 -15.76 -1.88 -4.99
N ILE A 433 -16.91 -2.54 -4.91
CA ILE A 433 -17.27 -3.43 -3.79
C ILE A 433 -16.25 -4.56 -3.68
N PHE A 434 -15.94 -5.24 -4.79
CA PHE A 434 -14.98 -6.34 -4.77
C PHE A 434 -13.61 -5.89 -4.28
N ILE A 435 -13.09 -4.79 -4.82
CA ILE A 435 -11.82 -4.21 -4.41
C ILE A 435 -11.86 -3.84 -2.92
N SER A 436 -12.93 -3.22 -2.45
CA SER A 436 -13.06 -2.83 -1.04
C SER A 436 -13.07 -4.02 -0.08
N PHE A 437 -13.65 -5.15 -0.48
CA PHE A 437 -13.53 -6.38 0.30
C PHE A 437 -12.13 -6.99 0.18
N PHE A 438 -11.55 -6.96 -1.01
CA PHE A 438 -10.22 -7.48 -1.25
C PHE A 438 -9.16 -6.70 -0.46
N THR A 439 -9.27 -5.37 -0.36
CA THR A 439 -8.40 -4.56 0.51
C THR A 439 -8.53 -5.00 1.97
N GLN A 440 -9.75 -5.21 2.47
CA GLN A 440 -10.00 -5.68 3.85
C GLN A 440 -9.42 -7.06 4.18
N THR A 441 -8.99 -7.82 3.17
CA THR A 441 -8.25 -9.06 3.39
C THR A 441 -6.79 -8.81 3.75
N GLY A 442 -6.28 -7.58 3.86
CA GLY A 442 -4.93 -7.34 4.34
C GLY A 442 -3.85 -7.18 3.27
N LEU A 443 -4.19 -7.29 1.98
CA LEU A 443 -3.25 -6.92 0.91
C LEU A 443 -3.14 -5.39 0.77
N TRP A 444 -4.20 -4.65 1.11
CA TRP A 444 -4.28 -3.20 1.00
C TRP A 444 -4.97 -2.60 2.23
N PHE A 445 -4.82 -1.29 2.45
CA PHE A 445 -5.29 -0.62 3.66
C PHE A 445 -6.79 -0.28 3.61
N PHE A 446 -7.35 0.04 4.78
CA PHE A 446 -8.71 0.56 4.93
C PHE A 446 -8.85 1.93 4.25
N PHE A 447 -10.01 2.21 3.66
CA PHE A 447 -10.34 3.55 3.15
C PHE A 447 -11.07 4.35 4.25
N PRO A 448 -10.40 5.20 5.04
CA PRO A 448 -11.07 6.01 6.04
C PRO A 448 -11.95 7.08 5.42
N ILE A 449 -13.10 7.34 6.06
CA ILE A 449 -14.08 8.36 5.64
C ILE A 449 -13.42 9.73 5.46
N ARG A 450 -12.43 10.07 6.30
CA ARG A 450 -11.68 11.34 6.23
C ARG A 450 -10.96 11.54 4.89
N LYS A 451 -10.58 10.46 4.20
CA LYS A 451 -9.93 10.50 2.88
C LYS A 451 -10.93 10.61 1.71
N ILE A 452 -12.25 10.50 1.96
CA ILE A 452 -13.26 10.68 0.91
C ILE A 452 -13.22 12.11 0.36
N LEU A 453 -12.98 13.11 1.22
CA LEU A 453 -12.84 14.49 0.77
C LEU A 453 -11.67 14.63 -0.22
N TRP A 454 -10.51 14.06 0.12
CA TRP A 454 -9.35 14.03 -0.77
C TRP A 454 -9.64 13.27 -2.07
N LEU A 455 -10.35 12.15 -2.02
CA LEU A 455 -10.78 11.44 -3.22
C LEU A 455 -11.63 12.31 -4.14
N VAL A 456 -12.60 13.05 -3.59
CA VAL A 456 -13.47 13.97 -4.35
C VAL A 456 -12.66 15.12 -4.95
N ILE A 457 -11.74 15.71 -4.18
CA ILE A 457 -10.90 16.83 -4.63
C ILE A 457 -9.93 16.38 -5.73
N LEU A 458 -9.22 15.27 -5.53
CA LEU A 458 -8.12 14.85 -6.40
C LEU A 458 -8.62 14.20 -7.71
N THR A 459 -9.81 13.56 -7.70
CA THR A 459 -10.34 12.84 -8.88
C THR A 459 -10.48 13.72 -10.13
N PRO A 460 -11.11 14.92 -10.09
CA PRO A 460 -11.19 15.79 -11.26
C PRO A 460 -9.83 16.15 -11.85
N PHE A 461 -8.83 16.44 -11.00
CA PHE A 461 -7.49 16.80 -11.45
C PHE A 461 -6.79 15.62 -12.14
N SER A 462 -6.78 14.44 -11.52
CA SER A 462 -6.19 13.23 -12.11
C SER A 462 -6.92 12.77 -13.39
N SER A 463 -8.22 13.08 -13.53
CA SER A 463 -9.01 12.68 -14.70
C SER A 463 -8.51 13.30 -16.02
N ILE A 464 -7.83 14.45 -15.95
CA ILE A 464 -7.29 15.14 -17.14
C ILE A 464 -6.21 14.28 -17.82
N GLY A 465 -5.27 13.74 -17.03
CA GLY A 465 -4.22 12.85 -17.55
C GLY A 465 -4.80 11.58 -18.20
N PHE A 466 -5.79 10.96 -17.55
CA PHE A 466 -6.48 9.78 -18.11
C PHE A 466 -7.27 10.12 -19.38
N TYR A 467 -7.93 11.27 -19.44
CA TYR A 467 -8.71 11.69 -20.60
C TYR A 467 -7.82 11.83 -21.84
N ILE A 468 -6.68 12.51 -21.69
CA ILE A 468 -5.70 12.69 -22.76
C ILE A 468 -5.13 11.33 -23.21
N SER A 469 -4.81 10.46 -22.25
CA SER A 469 -4.32 9.09 -22.52
C SER A 469 -5.32 8.26 -23.33
N ILE A 470 -6.62 8.33 -22.99
CA ILE A 470 -7.69 7.65 -23.74
C ILE A 470 -7.77 8.16 -25.18
N LYS A 471 -7.66 9.48 -25.39
CA LYS A 471 -7.68 10.07 -26.75
C LYS A 471 -6.51 9.57 -27.59
N GLN A 472 -5.31 9.51 -27.02
CA GLN A 472 -4.12 9.01 -27.70
C GLN A 472 -4.25 7.53 -28.08
N LEU A 473 -4.78 6.69 -27.19
CA LEU A 473 -5.04 5.28 -27.48
C LEU A 473 -5.97 5.11 -28.70
N LYS A 474 -6.97 5.99 -28.85
CA LYS A 474 -7.84 5.97 -30.04
C LYS A 474 -7.10 6.37 -31.32
N MET A 475 -6.14 7.29 -31.24
CA MET A 475 -5.31 7.67 -32.40
C MET A 475 -4.44 6.51 -32.86
N ILE A 476 -3.79 5.82 -31.93
CA ILE A 476 -2.94 4.66 -32.18
C ILE A 476 -3.72 3.50 -32.82
N SER A 477 -4.99 3.33 -32.43
CA SER A 477 -5.81 2.18 -32.83
C SER A 477 -6.16 2.07 -34.33
N LYS A 478 -5.79 3.08 -35.14
CA LYS A 478 -5.94 3.08 -36.60
C LYS A 478 -4.87 2.25 -37.33
N ASP A 479 -3.79 1.88 -36.65
CA ASP A 479 -2.66 1.18 -37.26
C ASP A 479 -2.77 -0.36 -37.15
N LYS A 480 -2.20 -1.10 -38.11
CA LYS A 480 -2.28 -2.58 -38.15
C LYS A 480 -1.55 -3.25 -36.96
N GLU A 481 -0.63 -2.53 -36.31
CA GLU A 481 0.15 -2.97 -35.14
C GLU A 481 -0.51 -2.61 -33.79
N ARG A 482 -1.84 -2.59 -33.79
CA ARG A 482 -2.70 -2.12 -32.69
C ARG A 482 -2.40 -2.69 -31.30
N PHE A 483 -1.96 -3.95 -31.21
CA PHE A 483 -1.62 -4.56 -29.92
C PHE A 483 -0.27 -4.06 -29.41
N PHE A 484 0.75 -4.04 -30.28
CA PHE A 484 2.10 -3.60 -29.94
C PHE A 484 2.13 -2.13 -29.57
N MET A 485 1.36 -1.30 -30.27
CA MET A 485 1.31 0.14 -30.00
C MET A 485 0.51 0.50 -28.73
N ASN A 486 -0.54 -0.26 -28.39
CA ASN A 486 -1.22 -0.13 -27.09
C ASN A 486 -0.30 -0.55 -25.94
N LEU A 487 0.46 -1.63 -26.16
CA LEU A 487 1.49 -2.07 -25.22
C LEU A 487 2.60 -1.01 -25.09
N LEU A 488 3.03 -0.37 -26.18
CA LEU A 488 4.03 0.70 -26.16
C LEU A 488 3.54 1.99 -25.49
N GLY A 489 2.26 2.36 -25.65
CA GLY A 489 1.67 3.47 -24.91
C GLY A 489 1.64 3.22 -23.40
N PHE A 490 1.33 1.97 -23.02
CA PHE A 490 1.39 1.52 -21.64
C PHE A 490 2.82 1.44 -21.10
N ILE A 491 3.76 0.92 -21.91
CA ILE A 491 5.20 0.93 -21.65
C ILE A 491 5.69 2.37 -21.50
N GLY A 492 5.18 3.34 -22.25
CA GLY A 492 5.54 4.75 -22.10
C GLY A 492 5.17 5.29 -20.71
N ILE A 493 3.99 4.95 -20.19
CA ILE A 493 3.55 5.32 -18.84
C ILE A 493 4.34 4.54 -17.78
N ILE A 494 4.58 3.25 -17.99
CA ILE A 494 5.39 2.43 -17.08
C ILE A 494 6.84 2.91 -17.04
N LEU A 495 7.49 3.12 -18.18
CA LEU A 495 8.87 3.62 -18.29
C LEU A 495 9.01 4.99 -17.62
N SER A 496 7.99 5.82 -17.80
CA SER A 496 7.87 7.10 -17.11
C SER A 496 7.85 6.89 -15.58
N LEU A 497 6.96 6.04 -15.06
CA LEU A 497 6.92 5.74 -13.62
C LEU A 497 8.22 5.10 -13.11
N ILE A 498 8.81 4.19 -13.88
CA ILE A 498 10.13 3.61 -13.60
C ILE A 498 11.16 4.73 -13.50
N LEU A 499 11.15 5.71 -14.40
CA LEU A 499 12.10 6.82 -14.39
C LEU A 499 11.91 7.74 -13.18
N ILE A 500 10.66 8.08 -12.82
CA ILE A 500 10.39 8.82 -11.56
C ILE A 500 10.92 8.04 -10.38
N VAL A 501 10.65 6.74 -10.32
CA VAL A 501 11.13 5.95 -9.19
C VAL A 501 12.64 5.83 -9.20
N ILE A 502 13.30 5.66 -10.34
CA ILE A 502 14.76 5.67 -10.38
C ILE A 502 15.28 7.01 -9.86
N ILE A 503 14.67 8.13 -10.25
CA ILE A 503 15.03 9.46 -9.72
C ILE A 503 14.79 9.52 -8.20
N LEU A 504 13.64 9.06 -7.71
CA LEU A 504 13.33 9.03 -6.28
C LEU A 504 14.27 8.07 -5.53
N ALA A 505 14.59 6.91 -6.07
CA ALA A 505 15.52 5.93 -5.51
C ALA A 505 16.95 6.46 -5.50
N LEU A 506 17.36 7.25 -6.50
CA LEU A 506 18.65 7.95 -6.50
C LEU A 506 18.68 9.08 -5.46
N ILE A 507 17.57 9.81 -5.27
CA ILE A 507 17.46 10.88 -4.28
C ILE A 507 17.46 10.32 -2.86
N PHE A 508 16.58 9.33 -2.61
CA PHE A 508 16.28 8.81 -1.29
C PHE A 508 17.09 7.55 -0.91
N GLY A 509 17.72 6.87 -1.87
CA GLY A 509 18.59 5.71 -1.62
C GLY A 509 17.89 4.36 -1.48
N PHE A 510 16.58 4.27 -1.69
CA PHE A 510 15.79 3.07 -1.37
C PHE A 510 15.54 2.17 -2.57
N ILE A 511 16.01 0.91 -2.52
CA ILE A 511 15.65 -0.13 -3.50
C ILE A 511 14.16 -0.48 -3.43
N GLY A 512 13.50 -0.29 -2.28
CA GLY A 512 12.08 -0.62 -2.06
C GLY A 512 11.10 0.20 -2.87
N ILE A 513 11.56 1.34 -3.38
CA ILE A 513 10.78 2.10 -4.33
C ILE A 513 10.64 1.31 -5.64
N ILE A 514 11.61 0.48 -6.04
CA ILE A 514 11.53 -0.38 -7.24
C ILE A 514 10.39 -1.39 -7.12
N ILE A 515 10.26 -2.03 -5.96
CA ILE A 515 9.13 -2.94 -5.69
C ILE A 515 7.81 -2.20 -5.74
N SER A 516 7.79 -1.02 -5.12
CA SER A 516 6.62 -0.14 -5.18
C SER A 516 6.24 0.17 -6.65
N ILE A 517 7.21 0.31 -7.57
CA ILE A 517 6.89 0.42 -9.02
C ILE A 517 6.13 -0.79 -9.51
N PHE A 518 6.58 -2.01 -9.18
CA PHE A 518 5.93 -3.22 -9.66
C PHE A 518 4.48 -3.27 -9.15
N GLU A 519 4.25 -2.94 -7.89
CA GLU A 519 2.90 -2.85 -7.32
C GLU A 519 2.05 -1.78 -8.01
N ILE A 520 2.57 -0.56 -8.17
CA ILE A 520 1.89 0.54 -8.86
C ILE A 520 1.61 0.17 -10.32
N SER A 521 2.53 -0.54 -10.98
CA SER A 521 2.39 -1.00 -12.36
C SER A 521 1.31 -2.07 -12.49
N ILE A 522 1.16 -2.93 -11.47
CA ILE A 522 0.04 -3.87 -11.37
C ILE A 522 -1.26 -3.08 -11.17
N ILE A 523 -1.32 -2.14 -10.23
CA ILE A 523 -2.51 -1.31 -10.01
C ILE A 523 -2.92 -0.57 -11.30
N LEU A 524 -1.97 0.06 -11.98
CA LEU A 524 -2.23 0.78 -13.23
C LEU A 524 -2.58 -0.14 -14.39
N GLY A 525 -1.97 -1.31 -14.50
CA GLY A 525 -2.34 -2.31 -15.49
C GLY A 525 -3.79 -2.76 -15.33
N PHE A 526 -4.20 -3.02 -14.09
CA PHE A 526 -5.58 -3.32 -13.75
C PHE A 526 -6.53 -2.18 -14.14
N ILE A 527 -6.21 -0.94 -13.73
CA ILE A 527 -7.01 0.25 -14.03
C ILE A 527 -7.14 0.47 -15.54
N VAL A 528 -6.04 0.38 -16.30
CA VAL A 528 -6.05 0.57 -17.75
C VAL A 528 -6.89 -0.50 -18.45
N LEU A 529 -6.75 -1.78 -18.07
CA LEU A 529 -7.56 -2.86 -18.64
C LEU A 529 -9.05 -2.67 -18.36
N PHE A 530 -9.39 -2.27 -17.14
CA PHE A 530 -10.74 -1.90 -16.75
C PHE A 530 -11.25 -0.69 -17.54
N GLY A 531 -10.41 0.32 -17.76
CA GLY A 531 -10.71 1.50 -18.56
C GLY A 531 -10.98 1.20 -20.02
N ILE A 532 -10.23 0.28 -20.62
CA ILE A 532 -10.48 -0.18 -22.00
C ILE A 532 -11.85 -0.86 -22.09
N LEU A 533 -12.20 -1.68 -21.10
CA LEU A 533 -13.52 -2.31 -21.01
C LEU A 533 -14.62 -1.26 -20.87
N LEU A 534 -14.48 -0.33 -19.91
CA LEU A 534 -15.45 0.74 -19.69
C LEU A 534 -15.61 1.64 -20.91
N ASN A 535 -14.53 2.03 -21.59
CA ASN A 535 -14.61 2.88 -22.79
C ASN A 535 -15.45 2.22 -23.90
N LYS A 536 -15.31 0.90 -24.07
CA LYS A 536 -16.10 0.14 -25.06
C LYS A 536 -17.58 0.12 -24.74
N ILE A 537 -17.94 0.11 -23.46
CA ILE A 537 -19.33 0.15 -22.98
C ILE A 537 -19.88 1.58 -23.03
N SER A 538 -19.14 2.55 -22.48
CA SER A 538 -19.55 3.95 -22.30
C SER A 538 -19.59 4.75 -23.58
N ARG A 539 -18.61 4.55 -24.46
CA ARG A 539 -18.31 5.44 -25.57
C ARG A 539 -18.16 6.91 -25.15
N ASN A 540 -17.91 7.16 -23.86
CA ASN A 540 -17.72 8.48 -23.29
C ASN A 540 -16.34 8.51 -22.62
N ASP A 541 -15.41 9.21 -23.27
CA ASP A 541 -14.01 9.26 -22.86
C ASP A 541 -13.81 9.96 -21.52
N PHE A 542 -14.56 11.03 -21.26
CA PHE A 542 -14.46 11.79 -20.03
C PHE A 542 -14.99 11.00 -18.84
N LEU A 543 -16.18 10.38 -18.97
CA LEU A 543 -16.73 9.52 -17.92
C LEU A 543 -15.78 8.36 -17.59
N THR A 544 -15.21 7.71 -18.61
CA THR A 544 -14.22 6.67 -18.39
C THR A 544 -12.98 7.21 -17.69
N ALA A 545 -12.43 8.35 -18.11
CA ALA A 545 -11.27 8.96 -17.46
C ALA A 545 -11.53 9.31 -15.99
N PHE A 546 -12.71 9.85 -15.69
CA PHE A 546 -13.13 10.19 -14.33
C PHE A 546 -13.21 8.93 -13.44
N ILE A 547 -13.83 7.86 -13.94
CA ILE A 547 -13.91 6.58 -13.21
C ILE A 547 -12.51 5.98 -12.98
N LEU A 548 -11.60 6.10 -13.95
CA LEU A 548 -10.23 5.61 -13.80
C LEU A 548 -9.43 6.41 -12.76
N ALA A 549 -9.56 7.73 -12.77
CA ALA A 549 -8.97 8.60 -11.77
C ALA A 549 -9.48 8.27 -10.36
N PHE A 550 -10.81 8.12 -10.22
CA PHE A 550 -11.42 7.72 -8.96
C PHE A 550 -10.88 6.37 -8.49
N LEU A 551 -10.84 5.37 -9.37
CA LEU A 551 -10.41 4.02 -9.02
C LEU A 551 -8.92 3.97 -8.63
N LEU A 552 -8.06 4.74 -9.31
CA LEU A 552 -6.67 4.90 -8.91
C LEU A 552 -6.56 5.45 -7.50
N LEU A 553 -7.22 6.57 -7.25
CA LEU A 553 -7.17 7.24 -5.96
C LEU A 553 -7.82 6.39 -4.86
N TRP A 554 -8.85 5.62 -5.18
CA TRP A 554 -9.45 4.64 -4.26
C TRP A 554 -8.44 3.58 -3.79
N LEU A 555 -7.55 3.13 -4.67
CA LEU A 555 -6.53 2.13 -4.35
C LEU A 555 -5.31 2.72 -3.64
N VAL A 556 -4.98 3.99 -3.89
CA VAL A 556 -3.75 4.64 -3.42
C VAL A 556 -3.94 5.46 -2.14
N LEU A 557 -5.07 6.17 -1.98
CA LEU A 557 -5.33 7.01 -0.79
C LEU A 557 -5.29 6.24 0.53
N PRO A 558 -5.85 5.01 0.64
CA PRO A 558 -5.71 4.19 1.84
C PRO A 558 -4.27 4.08 2.33
N GLN A 559 -3.32 3.99 1.40
CA GLN A 559 -1.89 3.80 1.67
C GLN A 559 -1.16 5.03 2.23
N SER A 560 -1.81 6.20 2.30
CA SER A 560 -1.16 7.44 2.72
C SER A 560 -1.42 7.78 4.19
N VAL A 561 -0.38 8.03 5.01
CA VAL A 561 -0.53 8.76 6.29
C VAL A 561 -1.10 10.15 6.02
N VAL A 562 -1.93 10.63 6.94
CA VAL A 562 -2.36 12.03 6.97
C VAL A 562 -1.41 12.79 7.89
N PHE A 563 -0.57 13.62 7.31
CA PHE A 563 0.39 14.44 8.05
C PHE A 563 -0.24 15.77 8.45
N ARG A 564 0.12 16.28 9.64
CA ARG A 564 -0.20 17.67 9.99
C ARG A 564 0.40 18.59 8.94
N ASN A 565 -0.37 19.57 8.49
CA ASN A 565 0.15 20.57 7.58
C ASN A 565 1.26 21.37 8.28
N PRO A 566 2.52 21.39 7.78
CA PRO A 566 3.62 22.03 8.49
C PRO A 566 3.52 23.56 8.57
N LEU A 567 2.58 24.18 7.85
CA LEU A 567 2.33 25.62 7.89
C LEU A 567 1.36 26.04 9.00
N TYR A 568 0.75 25.09 9.70
CA TYR A 568 -0.27 25.31 10.74
C TYR A 568 0.01 24.42 11.96
#